data_AF-A0A0F9R4C8-F1
#
_entry.id   AF-A0A0F9R4C8-F1
#
_cell.length_a   1.000
_cell.length_b   1.000
_cell.length_c   1.000
_cell.angle_alpha   90.00
_cell.angle_beta   90.00
_cell.angle_gamma   90.00
#
_symmetry.space_group_name_H-M   'P 1'
#
loop_
_entity.id
_entity.type
_entity.pdbx_description
1 polymer ?
#
loop_
_entity_poly.entity_id
_entity_poly.type
_entity_poly.pdbx_seq_one_letter_code
_entity_poly.pdbx_strand_id
1 'polypeptide(L)'
;MFDKLRDVLLYLYEATEKMEEKSTFIAEHREERMEEFKKHKEELHAKAKDKLKEMKTETKQKAKHQFDEVLKEAGVARKEEIDELKKMISSLSTKIDKLKK
;
A
#
# COMPACT_ATOMS: atom_id res chain seq x y z
N MET A 1 39.61 26.83 -53.48
CA MET A 1 38.20 26.35 -53.43
C MET A 1 38.14 24.94 -52.85
N PHE A 2 39.08 24.07 -53.22
CA PHE A 2 39.21 22.71 -52.69
C PHE A 2 39.51 22.66 -51.19
N ASP A 3 40.36 23.55 -50.67
CA ASP A 3 40.69 23.59 -49.23
C ASP A 3 39.48 23.93 -48.35
N LYS A 4 38.66 24.89 -48.78
CA LYS A 4 37.40 25.24 -48.07
C LYS A 4 36.41 24.07 -48.07
N LEU A 5 36.39 23.27 -49.12
CA LEU A 5 35.57 22.06 -49.22
C LEU A 5 36.08 20.97 -48.28
N ARG A 6 37.41 20.80 -48.19
CA ARG A 6 38.05 19.89 -47.23
C ARG A 6 37.75 20.29 -45.79
N ASP A 7 37.83 21.57 -45.45
CA ASP A 7 37.56 22.06 -44.10
C ASP A 7 36.10 21.83 -43.68
N VAL A 8 35.15 22.04 -44.61
CA VAL A 8 33.73 21.75 -44.36
C VAL A 8 33.49 20.25 -44.19
N LEU A 9 34.15 19.39 -44.98
CA LEU A 9 34.02 17.94 -44.82
C LEU A 9 34.61 17.43 -43.50
N LEU A 10 35.74 17.98 -43.07
CA LEU A 10 36.34 17.70 -41.75
C LEU A 10 35.39 18.12 -40.62
N TYR A 11 34.81 19.31 -40.71
CA TYR A 11 33.84 19.79 -39.73
C TYR A 11 32.59 18.91 -39.67
N LEU A 12 32.05 18.50 -40.82
CA LEU A 12 30.89 17.61 -40.88
C LEU A 12 31.22 16.24 -40.28
N TYR A 13 32.42 15.72 -40.54
CA TYR A 13 32.89 14.46 -39.99
C TYR A 13 33.03 14.50 -38.46
N GLU A 14 33.67 15.53 -37.91
CA GLU A 14 33.76 15.73 -36.46
C GLU A 14 32.38 15.95 -35.81
N ALA A 15 31.47 16.63 -36.52
CA ALA A 15 30.10 16.83 -36.05
C ALA A 15 29.33 15.51 -36.02
N THR A 16 29.54 14.62 -37.00
CA THR A 16 28.93 13.29 -37.02
C THR A 16 29.48 12.39 -35.92
N GLU A 17 30.79 12.36 -35.69
CA GLU A 17 31.38 11.58 -34.59
C GLU A 17 30.84 12.03 -33.23
N LYS A 18 30.79 13.34 -32.97
CA LYS A 18 30.20 13.88 -31.73
C LYS A 18 28.70 13.62 -31.60
N MET A 19 27.98 13.50 -32.70
CA MET A 19 26.55 13.14 -32.68
C MET A 19 26.36 11.66 -32.38
N GLU A 20 27.19 10.78 -32.94
CA GLU A 20 27.18 9.35 -32.65
C GLU A 20 27.51 9.08 -31.18
N GLU A 21 28.56 9.69 -30.63
CA GLU A 21 28.92 9.59 -29.20
C GLU A 21 27.78 10.03 -28.26
N LYS A 22 27.10 11.13 -28.60
CA LYS A 22 25.94 11.58 -27.80
C LYS A 22 24.76 10.63 -27.94
N SER A 23 24.56 10.04 -29.11
CA SER A 23 23.46 9.12 -29.36
C SER A 23 23.60 7.83 -28.56
N THR A 24 24.82 7.27 -28.47
CA THR A 24 25.12 6.08 -27.68
C THR A 24 24.98 6.37 -26.20
N PHE A 25 25.51 7.49 -25.72
CA PHE A 25 25.34 7.95 -24.34
C PHE A 25 23.86 8.12 -23.94
N ILE A 26 23.05 8.72 -24.83
CA ILE A 26 21.60 8.87 -24.58
C ILE A 26 20.88 7.52 -24.59
N ALA A 27 21.30 6.58 -25.44
CA ALA A 27 20.72 5.25 -25.53
C ALA A 27 21.01 4.44 -24.26
N GLU A 28 22.25 4.44 -23.78
CA GLU A 28 22.66 3.75 -22.54
C GLU A 28 21.90 4.29 -21.32
N HIS A 29 21.85 5.62 -21.16
CA HIS A 29 21.08 6.25 -20.08
C HIS A 29 19.57 6.17 -20.25
N ARG A 30 19.06 5.76 -21.42
CA ARG A 30 17.63 5.52 -21.60
C ARG A 30 17.20 4.22 -20.94
N GLU A 31 18.01 3.16 -21.07
CA GLU A 31 17.70 1.87 -20.46
C GLU A 31 17.74 1.98 -18.94
N GLU A 32 18.79 2.60 -18.38
CA GLU A 32 18.92 2.85 -16.95
C GLU A 32 17.74 3.63 -16.39
N ARG A 33 17.36 4.75 -17.03
CA ARG A 33 16.19 5.55 -16.60
C ARG A 33 14.88 4.78 -16.70
N MET A 34 14.74 3.90 -17.68
CA MET A 34 13.53 3.08 -17.84
C MET A 34 13.46 1.99 -16.77
N GLU A 35 14.59 1.40 -16.38
CA GLU A 35 14.65 0.45 -15.27
C GLU A 35 14.37 1.12 -13.93
N GLU A 36 14.98 2.28 -13.66
CA GLU A 36 14.70 3.08 -12.47
C GLU A 36 13.23 3.49 -12.40
N PHE A 37 12.65 3.92 -13.53
CA PHE A 37 11.24 4.26 -13.59
C PHE A 37 10.33 3.06 -13.30
N LYS A 38 10.65 1.87 -13.82
CA LYS A 38 9.92 0.64 -13.51
C LYS A 38 9.98 0.32 -12.01
N LYS A 39 11.17 0.32 -11.42
CA LYS A 39 11.36 0.09 -9.98
C LYS A 39 10.57 1.10 -9.14
N HIS A 40 10.68 2.38 -9.47
CA HIS A 40 9.97 3.43 -8.76
C HIS A 40 8.44 3.28 -8.85
N LYS A 41 7.92 2.89 -10.02
CA LYS A 41 6.50 2.62 -10.22
C LYS A 41 6.02 1.43 -9.39
N GLU A 42 6.80 0.35 -9.34
CA GLU A 42 6.49 -0.83 -8.53
C GLU A 42 6.47 -0.51 -7.03
N GLU A 43 7.45 0.26 -6.55
CA GLU A 43 7.49 0.72 -5.16
C GLU A 43 6.29 1.60 -4.80
N LEU A 44 5.93 2.55 -5.67
CA LEU A 44 4.75 3.39 -5.47
C LEU A 44 3.47 2.55 -5.42
N HIS A 45 3.35 1.57 -6.31
CA HIS A 45 2.20 0.69 -6.35
C HIS A 45 2.11 -0.20 -5.10
N ALA A 46 3.24 -0.72 -4.62
CA ALA A 46 3.31 -1.47 -3.37
C ALA A 46 2.88 -0.60 -2.17
N LYS A 47 3.47 0.60 -2.03
CA LYS A 47 3.11 1.56 -0.97
C LYS A 47 1.62 1.95 -1.02
N ALA A 48 1.07 2.16 -2.21
CA ALA A 48 -0.35 2.46 -2.38
C ALA A 48 -1.23 1.29 -1.94
N LYS A 49 -0.87 0.05 -2.31
CA LYS A 49 -1.60 -1.16 -1.93
C LYS A 49 -1.62 -1.35 -0.42
N ASP A 50 -0.50 -1.09 0.25
CA ASP A 50 -0.40 -1.22 1.70
C ASP A 50 -1.22 -0.15 2.42
N LYS A 51 -1.15 1.12 2.00
CA LYS A 51 -2.03 2.18 2.52
C LYS A 51 -3.51 1.84 2.34
N LEU A 52 -3.89 1.27 1.20
CA LEU A 52 -5.28 0.89 0.93
C LEU A 52 -5.75 -0.24 1.86
N LYS A 53 -4.87 -1.21 2.16
CA LYS A 53 -5.15 -2.25 3.15
C LYS A 53 -5.31 -1.66 4.55
N GLU A 54 -4.41 -0.78 4.97
CA GLU A 54 -4.47 -0.09 6.27
C GLU A 54 -5.77 0.69 6.42
N MET A 55 -6.13 1.52 5.43
CA MET A 55 -7.40 2.26 5.44
C MET A 55 -8.61 1.33 5.49
N LYS A 56 -8.58 0.20 4.77
CA LYS A 56 -9.67 -0.79 4.82
C LYS A 56 -9.78 -1.42 6.21
N THR A 57 -8.67 -1.73 6.87
CA THR A 57 -8.67 -2.27 8.23
C THR A 57 -9.16 -1.25 9.25
N GLU A 58 -8.71 0.00 9.17
CA GLU A 58 -9.16 1.07 10.05
C GLU A 58 -10.66 1.35 9.86
N THR A 59 -11.14 1.41 8.62
CA THR A 59 -12.56 1.62 8.33
C THR A 59 -13.40 0.46 8.86
N LYS A 60 -12.93 -0.79 8.70
CA LYS A 60 -13.61 -1.96 9.24
C LYS A 60 -13.64 -1.94 10.78
N GLN A 61 -12.56 -1.52 11.44
CA GLN A 61 -12.52 -1.39 12.88
C GLN A 61 -13.43 -0.28 13.39
N LYS A 62 -13.42 0.90 12.74
CA LYS A 62 -14.34 2.01 13.07
C LYS A 62 -15.80 1.62 12.89
N ALA A 63 -16.13 0.97 11.77
CA ALA A 63 -17.47 0.45 11.54
C ALA A 63 -17.86 -0.57 12.61
N LYS A 64 -16.98 -1.52 12.95
CA LYS A 64 -17.22 -2.49 14.03
C LYS A 64 -17.46 -1.79 15.36
N HIS A 65 -16.65 -0.79 15.71
CA HIS A 65 -16.82 0.01 16.93
C HIS A 65 -18.16 0.74 16.97
N GLN A 66 -18.54 1.41 15.87
CA GLN A 66 -19.82 2.10 15.79
C GLN A 66 -21.01 1.14 15.88
N PHE A 67 -20.95 -0.01 15.20
CA PHE A 67 -21.96 -1.06 15.35
C PHE A 67 -22.04 -1.57 16.79
N ASP A 68 -20.88 -1.79 17.40
CA ASP A 68 -20.74 -2.26 18.77
C ASP A 68 -21.29 -1.28 19.81
N GLU A 69 -21.12 0.03 19.57
CA GLU A 69 -21.68 1.12 20.38
C GLU A 69 -23.19 1.23 20.20
N VAL A 70 -23.69 1.20 18.95
CA VAL A 70 -25.14 1.22 18.67
C VAL A 70 -25.85 0.02 19.29
N LEU A 71 -25.24 -1.17 19.25
CA LEU A 71 -25.81 -2.36 19.89
C LEU A 71 -25.87 -2.24 21.42
N LYS A 72 -24.86 -1.61 22.04
CA LYS A 72 -24.86 -1.31 23.47
C LYS A 72 -25.91 -0.27 23.84
N GLU A 73 -26.03 0.81 23.08
CA GLU A 73 -27.03 1.86 23.29
C GLU A 73 -28.46 1.35 23.08
N ALA A 74 -28.68 0.47 22.10
CA ALA A 74 -29.97 -0.17 21.85
C ALA A 74 -30.34 -1.24 22.90
N GLY A 75 -29.45 -1.52 23.88
CA GLY A 75 -29.68 -2.54 24.91
C GLY A 75 -29.73 -3.96 24.37
N VAL A 76 -29.24 -4.21 23.14
CA VAL A 76 -29.20 -5.53 22.52
C VAL A 76 -27.97 -6.25 23.05
N ALA A 77 -28.15 -6.98 24.15
CA ALA A 77 -27.10 -7.80 24.74
C ALA A 77 -26.55 -8.79 23.69
N ARG A 78 -25.23 -8.83 23.55
CA ARG A 78 -24.60 -9.78 22.63
C ARG A 78 -24.80 -11.19 23.16
N LYS A 79 -24.79 -12.16 22.25
CA LYS A 79 -24.93 -13.58 22.59
C LYS A 79 -23.92 -14.03 23.65
N GLU A 80 -22.70 -13.47 23.60
CA GLU A 80 -21.63 -13.71 24.57
C GLU A 80 -21.99 -13.20 25.98
N GLU A 81 -22.51 -11.98 26.09
CA GLU A 81 -22.96 -11.38 27.35
C GLU A 81 -24.16 -12.16 27.94
N ILE A 82 -25.07 -12.62 27.08
CA ILE A 82 -26.21 -13.47 27.48
C ILE A 82 -25.74 -14.83 28.00
N ASP A 83 -24.75 -15.45 27.34
CA ASP A 83 -24.22 -16.74 27.76
C ASP A 83 -23.39 -16.63 29.06
N GLU A 84 -22.71 -15.51 29.30
CA GLU A 84 -22.08 -15.20 30.59
C GLU A 84 -23.10 -14.99 31.71
N LEU A 85 -24.17 -14.24 31.45
CA LEU A 85 -25.28 -14.09 32.40
C LEU A 85 -25.92 -15.42 32.76
N LYS A 86 -26.14 -16.30 31.77
CA LYS A 86 -26.66 -17.66 32.03
C LYS A 86 -25.73 -18.46 32.93
N LYS A 87 -24.41 -18.43 32.68
CA LYS A 87 -23.43 -19.11 33.53
C LYS A 87 -23.44 -18.55 34.96
N MET A 88 -23.52 -17.23 35.11
CA MET A 88 -23.62 -16.59 36.43
C MET A 88 -24.89 -17.03 37.17
N ILE A 89 -26.05 -17.04 36.50
CA ILE A 89 -27.32 -17.48 37.07
C ILE A 89 -27.24 -18.95 37.51
N SER A 90 -26.69 -19.84 36.67
CA SER A 90 -26.49 -21.25 37.05
C SER A 90 -25.55 -21.41 38.25
N SER A 91 -24.49 -20.61 38.32
CA SER A 91 -23.56 -20.62 39.45
C SER A 91 -24.19 -20.10 40.75
N LEU A 92 -25.10 -19.14 40.66
CA LEU A 92 -25.84 -18.62 41.81
C LEU A 92 -26.91 -19.60 42.27
N SER A 93 -27.65 -20.23 41.34
CA SER A 93 -28.62 -21.27 41.66
C SER A 93 -27.97 -22.42 42.44
N THR A 94 -26.83 -22.91 41.96
CA THR A 94 -26.09 -23.99 42.65
C THR A 94 -25.55 -23.57 44.02
N LYS A 95 -25.19 -22.30 44.23
CA LYS A 95 -24.83 -21.77 45.55
C LYS A 95 -26.03 -21.67 46.48
N ILE A 96 -27.19 -21.24 45.99
CA ILE A 96 -28.44 -21.17 46.74
C ILE A 96 -28.90 -22.57 47.15
N ASP A 97 -28.82 -23.55 46.26
CA ASP A 97 -29.18 -24.94 46.56
C ASP A 97 -28.28 -25.56 47.64
N LYS A 98 -27.00 -25.16 47.69
CA LYS A 98 -26.07 -25.56 48.75
C LYS A 98 -26.36 -24.89 50.09
N LEU A 99 -26.90 -23.66 50.09
CA LEU A 99 -27.30 -22.93 51.29
C LEU A 99 -28.65 -23.41 51.86
N LYS A 100 -29.44 -24.16 51.07
CA LYS A 100 -30.74 -24.70 51.46
C LYS A 100 -30.67 -26.07 52.16
N LYS A 101 -29.48 -26.66 52.25
CA LYS A 101 -29.16 -27.87 53.04
C LYS A 101 -28.51 -27.48 54.35
#